data_AF-A0A349NCD3-F1
#
_entry.id   AF-A0A349NCD3-F1
#
_cell.length_a   1.000
_cell.length_b   1.000
_cell.length_c   1.000
_cell.angle_alpha   90.00
_cell.angle_beta   90.00
_cell.angle_gamma   90.00
#
_symmetry.space_group_name_H-M   'P 1'
#
loop_
_entity.id
_entity.type
_entity.pdbx_description
1 polymer ?
#
loop_
_entity_poly.entity_id
_entity_poly.type
_entity_poly.pdbx_seq_one_letter_code
_entity_poly.pdbx_strand_id
1 'polypeptide(L)' 'MNRFHFVELLGIIFPTCEQTLEIDLSGHSFQEIEMVTDCEVCCCPMQATINRPDPGQNPVVNVEVAS' A
#
# COMPACT_ATOMS: atom_id res chain seq x y z
N MET A 1 6.30 -19.87 -23.24
CA MET A 1 6.26 -18.41 -23.01
C MET A 1 6.02 -18.19 -21.53
N ASN A 2 7.07 -18.01 -20.74
CA ASN A 2 6.91 -17.66 -19.33
C ASN A 2 6.48 -16.19 -19.26
N ARG A 3 5.21 -15.95 -18.91
CA ARG A 3 4.76 -14.61 -18.52
C ARG A 3 5.33 -14.34 -17.13
N PHE A 4 6.41 -13.56 -17.07
CA PHE A 4 6.84 -12.95 -15.82
C PHE A 4 5.80 -11.89 -15.47
N HIS A 5 4.91 -12.20 -14.53
CA HIS A 5 4.15 -11.16 -13.85
C HIS A 5 5.14 -10.47 -12.92
N PHE A 6 5.54 -9.26 -13.27
CA PHE A 6 6.30 -8.40 -12.37
C PHE A 6 5.34 -8.06 -11.23
N VAL A 7 5.48 -8.74 -10.10
CA VAL A 7 4.65 -8.46 -8.92
C VAL A 7 5.33 -7.31 -8.19
N GLU A 8 4.70 -6.15 -8.21
CA GLU A 8 5.22 -4.99 -7.49
C GLU A 8 4.51 -4.87 -6.15
N LEU A 9 5.17 -5.37 -5.10
CA LEU A 9 4.65 -5.37 -3.74
C LEU A 9 5.12 -4.12 -3.00
N LEU A 10 4.17 -3.40 -2.39
CA LEU A 10 4.43 -2.30 -1.48
C LEU A 10 4.13 -2.74 -0.04
N GLY A 11 5.15 -2.72 0.82
CA GLY A 11 4.98 -2.96 2.26
C GLY A 11 4.66 -1.65 2.99
N ILE A 12 3.51 -1.59 3.65
CA ILE A 12 3.12 -0.47 4.51
C ILE A 12 3.14 -0.92 5.97
N ILE A 13 3.82 -0.17 6.82
CA ILE A 13 3.92 -0.48 8.26
C ILE A 13 2.81 0.26 9.02
N PHE A 14 2.01 -0.48 9.78
CA PHE A 14 1.07 0.09 10.72
C PHE A 14 1.82 0.75 11.89
N PRO A 15 1.60 2.05 12.17
CA PRO A 15 2.36 2.77 13.19
C PRO A 15 2.04 2.33 14.63
N THR A 16 0.94 1.63 14.85
CA THR A 16 0.47 1.18 16.17
C THR A 16 0.91 -0.23 16.53
N CYS A 17 0.90 -1.15 15.57
CA CYS A 17 1.19 -2.58 15.75
C CYS A 17 2.55 -3.01 15.15
N GLU A 18 3.24 -2.13 14.42
CA GLU A 18 4.44 -2.42 13.62
C GLU A 18 4.25 -3.60 12.63
N GLN A 19 2.99 -3.95 12.33
CA GLN A 19 2.67 -4.96 11.34
C GLN A 19 2.85 -4.41 9.94
N THR A 20 3.20 -5.29 9.00
CA THR A 20 3.36 -4.92 7.59
C THR A 20 2.17 -5.42 6.79
N LEU A 21 1.52 -4.51 6.08
CA LEU A 21 0.54 -4.82 5.05
C LEU A 21 1.25 -4.83 3.69
N GLU A 22 1.16 -5.94 2.96
CA GLU A 22 1.66 -6.04 1.60
C GLU A 22 0.55 -5.74 0.61
N ILE A 23 0.78 -4.78 -0.27
CA ILE A 23 -0.19 -4.35 -1.28
C ILE A 23 0.38 -4.66 -2.65
N ASP A 24 -0.39 -5.40 -3.43
CA ASP A 24 -0.06 -5.68 -4.82
C ASP A 24 -0.45 -4.48 -5.69
N LEU A 25 0.56 -3.76 -6.20
CA LEU A 25 0.36 -2.65 -7.14
C LEU A 25 0.31 -3.13 -8.60
N SER A 26 0.38 -4.45 -8.84
CA SER A 26 0.35 -5.02 -10.19
C SER A 26 -0.99 -4.74 -10.88
N GLY A 27 -0.94 -3.90 -11.91
CA GLY A 27 -2.12 -3.55 -12.70
C GLY A 27 -2.90 -2.33 -12.19
N HIS A 28 -2.45 -1.69 -11.11
CA HIS A 28 -2.97 -0.38 -10.73
C HIS A 28 -2.39 0.70 -11.65
N SER A 29 -3.25 1.36 -12.42
CA SER A 29 -2.88 2.45 -13.32
C SER A 29 -2.66 3.74 -12.55
N PHE A 30 -1.43 4.30 -12.63
CA PHE A 30 -0.95 5.67 -12.34
C PHE A 30 -1.93 6.71 -11.76
N GLN A 31 -2.61 6.38 -10.68
CA GLN A 31 -3.52 7.27 -9.97
C GLN A 31 -3.33 7.05 -8.49
N GLU A 32 -3.73 8.07 -7.73
CA GLU A 32 -3.83 8.00 -6.29
C GLU A 32 -4.74 6.82 -5.89
N ILE A 33 -4.19 5.92 -5.08
CA ILE A 33 -4.92 4.79 -4.51
C ILE A 33 -5.17 5.16 -3.05
N GLU A 34 -6.42 5.40 -2.71
CA GLU A 34 -6.86 5.50 -1.33
C GLU A 34 -7.37 4.15 -0.86
N MET A 35 -6.86 3.68 0.26
CA MET A 35 -7.35 2.47 0.91
C MET A 35 -7.55 2.69 2.40
N VAL A 36 -8.60 2.07 2.92
CA VAL A 36 -8.88 2.00 4.36
C VAL A 36 -8.88 0.53 4.74
N THR A 37 -8.12 0.20 5.77
CA THR A 37 -7.91 -1.17 6.22
C THR A 37 -7.67 -1.20 7.72
N ASP A 38 -8.11 -2.25 8.37
CA ASP A 38 -7.95 -2.45 9.81
C ASP A 38 -6.77 -3.39 10.07
N CYS A 39 -5.85 -3.03 10.98
CA CYS A 39 -4.80 -3.98 11.41
C CYS A 39 -5.48 -5.13 12.17
N GLU A 40 -5.34 -6.38 11.71
CA GLU A 40 -5.89 -7.55 12.43
C GLU A 40 -5.31 -7.71 13.85
N VAL A 41 -4.16 -7.07 14.13
CA VAL A 41 -3.46 -7.18 15.41
C VAL A 41 -3.86 -6.09 16.40
N CYS A 42 -3.83 -4.82 16.03
CA CYS A 42 -4.25 -3.75 16.94
C CYS A 42 -5.71 -3.31 16.77
N CYS A 43 -6.42 -3.85 15.78
CA CYS A 43 -7.80 -3.46 15.43
C CYS A 43 -7.97 -1.94 15.23
N CYS A 44 -6.89 -1.25 14.83
CA CYS A 44 -6.94 0.17 14.55
C CYS A 44 -7.18 0.37 13.05
N PRO A 45 -8.17 1.19 12.67
CA PRO A 45 -8.38 1.54 11.28
C PRO A 45 -7.23 2.43 10.83
N MET A 46 -6.77 2.18 9.62
CA MET A 46 -5.69 2.89 8.97
C MET A 46 -6.14 3.30 7.57
N GLN A 47 -5.85 4.55 7.23
CA GLN A 47 -6.01 5.06 5.89
C GLN A 47 -4.61 5.21 5.27
N ALA A 48 -4.40 4.56 4.13
CA ALA A 48 -3.19 4.71 3.35
C ALA A 48 -3.53 5.32 1.98
N THR A 49 -2.82 6.39 1.63
CA THR A 49 -2.89 7.04 0.32
C THR A 49 -1.57 6.81 -0.40
N ILE A 50 -1.64 6.08 -1.51
CA ILE A 50 -0.49 5.70 -2.33
C ILE A 50 -0.54 6.54 -3.60
N ASN A 51 0.45 7.40 -3.79
CA ASN A 51 0.57 8.22 -4.99
C ASN A 51 1.79 7.77 -5.81
N ARG A 52 1.52 7.35 -7.05
CA ARG A 52 2.56 6.95 -8.00
C ARG A 52 2.38 7.65 -9.34
N PRO A 53 3.00 8.83 -9.52
CA PRO A 53 2.84 9.60 -10.74
C PRO A 53 3.57 8.97 -11.94
N ASP A 54 4.70 8.30 -11.71
CA ASP A 54 5.55 7.74 -12.77
C ASP A 54 5.95 6.26 -12.52
N PRO A 55 5.89 5.40 -13.55
CA PRO A 55 6.44 4.05 -13.47
C PRO A 55 7.97 4.10 -13.31
N GLY A 56 8.48 3.50 -12.23
CA GLY A 56 9.91 3.47 -11.93
C GLY A 56 10.37 4.48 -10.88
N GLN A 57 9.48 5.37 -10.43
CA GLN A 57 9.70 6.09 -9.17
C GLN A 57 9.11 5.30 -8.00
N ASN A 58 9.71 5.48 -6.82
CA ASN A 58 9.16 4.96 -5.58
C ASN A 58 7.82 5.65 -5.32
N PRO A 59 6.75 4.90 -5.02
CA PRO A 59 5.48 5.49 -4.65
C PRO A 59 5.64 6.31 -3.36
N VAL A 60 4.93 7.42 -3.29
CA VAL A 60 4.78 8.18 -2.04
C VAL A 60 3.60 7.59 -1.28
N VAL A 61 3.84 7.18 -0.04
CA VAL A 61 2.83 6.55 0.81
C VAL A 61 2.59 7.45 2.01
N ASN A 62 1.38 7.95 2.13
CA ASN A 62 0.92 8.66 3.33
C ASN A 62 0.05 7.72 4.13
N VAL A 63 0.34 7.61 5.43
CA VAL A 63 -0.35 6.73 6.37
C VAL A 63 -0.93 7.57 7.49
N GLU A 64 -2.25 7.49 7.66
CA GLU A 64 -2.97 8.13 8.75
C GLU A 64 -3.71 7.08 9.56
N VAL A 65 -3.60 7.17 10.89
CA VAL A 65 -4.41 6.35 11.79
C VAL A 65 -5.79 6.99 11.86
N ALA A 66 -6.80 6.30 11.35
CA ALA A 66 -8.18 6.77 11.48
C ALA A 66 -8.56 6.65 12.96
N SER A 67 -9.00 7.77 13.55
CA SER A 67 -9.33 7.90 14.98
C SER A 67 -10.84 7.89 15.20
#